data_AF-A0A496VZY9-F1
#
_entry.id   AF-A0A496VZY9-F1
#
_cell.length_a   1.000
_cell.length_b   1.000
_cell.length_c   1.000
_cell.angle_alpha   90.00
_cell.angle_beta   90.00
_cell.angle_gamma   90.00
#
_symmetry.space_group_name_H-M   'P 1'
#
loop_
_entity.id
_entity.type
_entity.pdbx_description
1 polymer ?
#
loop_
_entity_poly.entity_id
_entity_poly.type
_entity_poly.pdbx_seq_one_letter_code
_entity_poly.pdbx_strand_id
1 'polypeptide(L)' 'MKLLRLYIHNSGVFKNTLIDFTHHGEPQDLICLAGVNGSGKTTVMELIFNL' A
#
# COMPACT_ATOMS: atom_id res chain seq x y z
N MET A 1 -10.59 10.80 6.06
CA MET A 1 -10.53 10.22 4.69
C MET A 1 -10.04 8.78 4.83
N LYS A 2 -10.61 7.81 4.10
CA LYS A 2 -10.13 6.40 4.10
C LYS A 2 -9.50 6.07 2.74
N LEU A 3 -8.36 5.38 2.75
CA LEU A 3 -7.68 4.93 1.54
C LEU A 3 -8.31 3.64 1.04
N LEU A 4 -8.67 3.57 -0.24
CA LEU A 4 -9.24 2.37 -0.85
C LEU A 4 -8.19 1.57 -1.61
N ARG A 5 -7.47 2.24 -2.51
CA ARG A 5 -6.52 1.62 -3.43
C ARG A 5 -5.33 2.53 -3.65
N LEU A 6 -4.14 1.96 -3.71
CA LEU A 6 -2.91 2.64 -4.12
C LEU A 6 -2.35 1.96 -5.37
N TYR A 7 -2.31 2.70 -6.47
CA TYR A 7 -1.68 2.28 -7.70
C TYR A 7 -0.25 2.83 -7.75
N ILE A 8 0.73 1.93 -7.78
CA ILE A 8 2.15 2.27 -7.75
C ILE A 8 2.75 1.98 -9.12
N HIS A 9 3.25 3.04 -9.77
CA HIS A 9 4.02 2.98 -11.01
C HIS A 9 5.49 3.26 -10.71
N ASN A 10 6.33 2.22 -10.77
CA ASN A 10 7.78 2.23 -10.57
C ASN A 10 8.25 3.01 -9.33
N SER A 11 8.16 2.39 -8.15
CA SER A 11 8.71 2.92 -6.90
C SER A 11 9.31 1.81 -6.04
N GLY A 12 10.60 1.93 -5.72
CA GLY A 12 11.33 0.90 -4.97
C GLY A 12 11.28 -0.46 -5.65
N VAL A 13 10.72 -1.46 -4.96
CA VAL A 13 10.52 -2.83 -5.48
C VAL A 13 9.23 -3.00 -6.30
N PHE A 14 8.35 -2.00 -6.30
CA PHE A 14 7.06 -2.06 -6.98
C PHE A 14 7.18 -1.51 -8.41
N LYS A 15 6.71 -2.28 -9.40
CA LYS A 15 6.72 -1.88 -10.83
C LYS A 15 5.36 -1.37 -11.28
N ASN A 16 4.38 -2.26 -11.38
CA ASN A 16 2.98 -1.93 -11.65
C ASN A 16 2.16 -2.70 -10.64
N THR A 17 2.01 -2.13 -9.45
CA THR A 17 1.44 -2.83 -8.29
C THR A 17 0.22 -2.08 -7.78
N LEU A 18 -0.85 -2.82 -7.55
CA LEU A 18 -2.05 -2.35 -6.85
C LEU A 18 -2.01 -2.92 -5.42
N ILE A 19 -2.15 -2.04 -4.44
CA ILE A 19 -2.46 -2.43 -3.06
C ILE A 19 -3.93 -2.05 -2.82
N ASP A 20 -4.77 -3.07 -2.58
CA ASP A 20 -6.17 -2.88 -2.21
C ASP A 20 -6.30 -2.95 -0.68
N PHE A 21 -6.80 -1.87 -0.10
CA PHE A 21 -7.00 -1.71 1.35
C PHE A 21 -8.45 -2.01 1.77
N THR A 22 -9.23 -2.64 0.89
CA THR A 22 -10.62 -3.00 1.13
C THR A 22 -10.81 -4.49 1.37
N HIS A 23 -11.91 -4.84 2.04
CA HIS A 23 -12.41 -6.21 2.15
C HIS A 23 -13.87 -6.19 1.70
N HIS A 24 -14.19 -6.95 0.64
CA HIS A 24 -15.49 -6.87 -0.05
C HIS A 24 -15.89 -5.46 -0.50
N GLY A 25 -14.91 -4.63 -0.88
CA GLY A 25 -15.14 -3.24 -1.32
C GLY A 25 -15.25 -2.23 -0.18
N GLU A 26 -15.30 -2.67 1.07
CA GLU A 26 -15.37 -1.80 2.24
C GLU A 26 -13.97 -1.49 2.79
N PRO A 27 -13.64 -0.22 3.07
CA PRO A 27 -12.36 0.17 3.65
C PRO A 27 -12.17 -0.40 5.05
N GLN A 28 -10.96 -0.88 5.35
CA GLN A 28 -10.63 -1.45 6.65
C GLN A 28 -10.04 -0.40 7.61
N ASP A 29 -10.36 -0.51 8.90
CA ASP A 29 -9.82 0.38 9.94
C ASP A 29 -8.43 -0.04 10.44
N LEU A 30 -8.08 -1.31 10.24
CA LEU A 30 -6.79 -1.88 10.62
C LEU A 30 -6.23 -2.71 9.48
N ILE A 31 -5.00 -2.39 9.07
CA ILE A 31 -4.28 -3.10 8.01
C ILE A 31 -2.84 -3.33 8.47
N CYS A 32 -2.32 -4.52 8.19
CA CYS A 32 -0.94 -4.88 8.49
C CYS A 32 -0.13 -4.99 7.19
N LEU A 33 0.98 -4.25 7.11
CA LEU A 33 2.00 -4.44 6.08
C LEU A 33 3.06 -5.42 6.60
N ALA A 34 2.98 -6.68 6.17
CA ALA A 34 3.89 -7.74 6.58
C ALA A 34 4.80 -8.19 5.42
N GLY A 35 6.00 -8.71 5.75
CA GLY A 35 6.95 -9.24 4.77
C GLY A 35 8.40 -9.12 5.25
N VAL A 36 9.32 -9.77 4.53
CA VAL A 36 10.78 -9.73 4.83
C VAL A 36 11.39 -8.34 4.62
N ASN A 37 12.60 -8.11 5.14
CA ASN A 37 13.31 -6.84 4.90
C ASN A 37 13.52 -6.61 3.40
N GLY A 38 13.39 -5.35 2.96
CA GLY A 38 13.45 -4.99 1.55
C GLY A 38 12.17 -5.24 0.75
N SER A 39 11.10 -5.78 1.35
CA SER A 39 9.83 -6.04 0.64
C SER A 39 8.99 -4.79 0.33
N GLY A 40 9.46 -3.59 0.65
CA GLY A 40 8.77 -2.32 0.34
C GLY A 40 7.76 -1.82 1.38
N LYS A 41 7.72 -2.37 2.61
CA LYS A 41 6.81 -1.90 3.68
C LYS A 41 6.92 -0.39 3.96
N THR A 42 8.15 0.08 4.21
CA THR A 42 8.42 1.51 4.44
C THR A 42 8.11 2.33 3.19
N THR A 43 8.44 1.82 1.99
CA THR A 43 8.11 2.46 0.71
C THR A 43 6.60 2.69 0.56
N VAL A 44 5.76 1.71 0.94
CA VAL A 44 4.30 1.89 0.92
C VAL A 44 3.87 2.99 1.90
N MET A 45 4.40 3.00 3.12
CA MET A 45 4.07 4.06 4.09
C MET A 45 4.50 5.45 3.60
N GLU A 46 5.69 5.58 3.03
CA GLU A 46 6.20 6.84 2.48
C GLU A 46 5.35 7.33 1.30
N LEU A 47 4.95 6.42 0.40
CA LEU A 47 4.06 6.77 -0.70
C LEU A 47 2.72 7.29 -0.18
N ILE A 48 2.12 6.64 0.82
CA ILE A 48 0.86 7.09 1.43
C ILE A 48 1.03 8.44 2.12
N PHE A 49 2.15 8.67 2.81
CA PHE A 49 2.42 9.91 3.53
C PHE A 49 2.62 11.12 2.60
N ASN A 50 3.12 10.88 1.38
CA ASN A 50 3.39 11.93 0.39
C ASN A 50 2.25 12.11 -0.64
N LEU A 51 1.08 11.50 -0.42
CA LEU A 51 -0.15 11.80 -1.19
C LEU A 51 -0.72 13.17 -0.79
#